data_AF-A0A242NXN4-F1
#
_entry.id   AF-A0A242NXN4-F1
#
_cell.length_a   1.000
_cell.length_b   1.000
_cell.length_c   1.000
_cell.angle_alpha   90.00
_cell.angle_beta   90.00
_cell.angle_gamma   90.00
#
_symmetry.space_group_name_H-M   'P 1'
#
loop_
_entity.id
_entity.type
_entity.pdbx_description
1 polymer ?
#
loop_
_entity_poly.entity_id
_entity_poly.type
_entity_poly.pdbx_seq_one_letter_code
_entity_poly.pdbx_strand_id
1 'polypeptide(L)'
;MHDWTLVSLILDWQESTLIIKFLNNSSLPMDIICKGIKGINIPKWNEWGESVSVNLFNLKDDTKYKYIEIEMQSGDVINIIATDIVMPA
;
A
#
# COMPACT_ATOMS: atom_id res chain seq x y z
N MET A 1 -7.39 8.08 0.99
CA MET A 1 -6.51 7.89 -0.20
C MET A 1 -7.30 7.45 -1.42
N HIS A 2 -8.63 7.62 -1.44
CA HIS A 2 -9.45 7.37 -2.63
C HIS A 2 -8.93 8.20 -3.81
N ASP A 3 -8.90 7.61 -5.00
CA ASP A 3 -8.35 8.15 -6.25
C ASP A 3 -6.83 8.40 -6.29
N TRP A 4 -6.09 8.02 -5.24
CA TRP A 4 -4.63 8.10 -5.30
C TRP A 4 -4.09 7.05 -6.27
N THR A 5 -3.07 7.39 -7.03
CA THR A 5 -2.45 6.50 -8.00
C THR A 5 -1.30 5.73 -7.36
N LEU A 6 -1.37 4.39 -7.35
CA LEU A 6 -0.27 3.53 -6.94
C LEU A 6 0.82 3.55 -8.02
N VAL A 7 2.02 3.99 -7.67
CA VAL A 7 3.15 4.10 -8.60
C VAL A 7 4.07 2.90 -8.49
N SER A 8 4.47 2.54 -7.26
CA SER A 8 5.37 1.41 -7.04
C SER A 8 5.33 0.92 -5.60
N LEU A 9 5.77 -0.33 -5.44
CA LEU A 9 5.99 -1.01 -4.17
C LEU A 9 7.46 -1.43 -4.16
N ILE A 10 8.24 -0.92 -3.20
CA ILE A 10 9.68 -1.20 -3.10
C ILE A 10 9.92 -1.92 -1.78
N LEU A 11 10.32 -3.20 -1.88
CA LEU A 11 10.57 -4.05 -0.74
C LEU A 11 12.07 -4.25 -0.54
N ASP A 12 12.56 -3.82 0.63
CA ASP A 12 13.87 -4.15 1.15
C ASP A 12 13.75 -5.31 2.14
N TRP A 13 14.32 -6.46 1.77
CA TRP A 13 14.29 -7.67 2.61
C TRP A 13 15.26 -7.62 3.78
N GLN A 14 16.40 -6.95 3.62
CA GLN A 14 17.40 -6.83 4.67
C GLN A 14 16.87 -5.94 5.80
N GLU A 15 16.31 -4.79 5.43
CA GLU A 15 15.74 -3.82 6.36
C GLU A 15 14.29 -4.17 6.76
N SER A 16 13.71 -5.23 6.19
CA SER A 16 12.31 -5.64 6.39
C SER A 16 11.34 -4.46 6.23
N THR A 17 11.53 -3.67 5.18
CA THR A 17 10.83 -2.40 4.95
C THR A 17 10.17 -2.39 3.57
N LEU A 18 8.90 -2.03 3.52
CA LEU A 18 8.15 -1.80 2.28
C LEU A 18 7.82 -0.31 2.17
N ILE A 19 8.20 0.30 1.05
CA ILE A 19 7.81 1.66 0.68
C ILE A 19 6.72 1.55 -0.39
N ILE A 20 5.54 2.09 -0.09
CA ILE A 20 4.43 2.21 -1.04
C ILE A 20 4.42 3.64 -1.55
N LYS A 21 4.64 3.81 -2.86
CA LYS A 21 4.69 5.11 -3.50
C LYS A 21 3.37 5.40 -4.20
N PHE A 22 2.76 6.52 -3.84
CA PHE A 22 1.55 7.04 -4.45
C PHE A 22 1.77 8.41 -5.07
N LEU A 23 0.86 8.78 -5.98
CA LEU A 23 0.53 10.16 -6.28
C LEU A 23 -0.86 10.47 -5.73
N ASN A 24 -1.01 11.58 -5.02
CA ASN A 24 -2.34 12.06 -4.62
C ASN A 24 -3.09 12.72 -5.79
N ASN A 25 -4.31 13.20 -5.55
CA ASN A 25 -5.16 13.80 -6.58
C ASN A 25 -4.58 15.06 -7.23
N SER A 26 -3.57 15.68 -6.61
CA SER A 26 -2.83 16.82 -7.15
C SER A 26 -1.52 16.41 -7.83
N SER A 27 -1.32 15.12 -8.10
CA SER A 27 -0.07 14.54 -8.62
C SER A 27 1.15 14.78 -7.72
N LEU A 28 0.94 14.99 -6.42
CA LEU A 28 2.04 15.12 -5.47
C LEU A 28 2.44 13.74 -4.94
N PRO A 29 3.75 13.44 -4.85
CA PRO A 29 4.25 12.16 -4.36
C PRO A 29 3.96 12.00 -2.86
N MET A 30 3.43 10.83 -2.50
CA MET A 30 3.10 10.43 -1.14
C MET A 30 3.64 9.03 -0.87
N ASP A 31 4.49 8.90 0.16
CA ASP A 31 5.07 7.61 0.53
C ASP A 31 4.43 7.09 1.83
N ILE A 32 4.03 5.81 1.84
CA ILE A 32 3.71 5.06 3.06
C ILE A 32 4.90 4.14 3.35
N ILE A 33 5.40 4.16 4.57
CA ILE A 33 6.55 3.34 4.97
C ILE A 33 6.09 2.28 5.98
N CYS A 34 6.16 1.01 5.59
CA CYS A 34 5.84 -0.12 6.44
C CYS A 34 7.15 -0.77 6.92
N LYS A 35 7.32 -0.93 8.23
CA LYS A 35 8.54 -1.48 8.86
C LYS A 35 8.24 -2.81 9.55
N GLY A 36 9.23 -3.70 9.54
CA GLY A 36 9.14 -5.03 10.14
C GLY A 36 8.08 -5.90 9.47
N ILE A 37 8.13 -5.98 8.14
CA ILE A 37 7.20 -6.75 7.31
C ILE A 37 7.06 -8.19 7.81
N LYS A 38 5.80 -8.61 7.99
CA LYS A 38 5.40 -9.98 8.37
C LYS A 38 4.71 -10.73 7.24
N GLY A 39 4.03 -10.02 6.35
CA GLY A 39 3.36 -10.61 5.21
C GLY A 39 3.00 -9.56 4.18
N ILE A 40 3.12 -9.94 2.91
CA ILE A 40 2.69 -9.14 1.77
C ILE A 40 1.98 -10.08 0.80
N ASN A 41 0.77 -9.71 0.40
CA ASN A 41 0.05 -10.34 -0.70
C ASN A 41 -0.31 -9.26 -1.72
N ILE A 42 0.29 -9.33 -2.91
CA ILE A 42 0.03 -8.42 -4.02
C ILE A 42 -0.54 -9.28 -5.16
N PRO A 43 -1.87 -9.47 -5.22
CA PRO A 43 -2.49 -10.16 -6.33
C PRO A 43 -2.41 -9.28 -7.58
N LYS A 44 -2.15 -9.89 -8.74
CA LYS A 44 -2.33 -9.26 -10.06
C LYS A 44 -3.14 -10.22 -10.91
N TRP A 45 -4.37 -10.47 -10.49
CA TRP A 45 -5.26 -11.41 -11.18
C TRP A 45 -5.90 -10.73 -12.37
N ASN A 46 -6.17 -9.43 -12.23
CA ASN A 46 -6.64 -8.59 -13.31
C ASN A 46 -5.49 -7.72 -13.81
N GLU A 47 -5.52 -7.36 -15.09
CA GLU A 47 -4.65 -6.29 -15.57
C GLU A 47 -4.99 -5.02 -14.81
N TRP A 48 -4.04 -4.51 -14.03
CA TRP A 48 -4.06 -3.15 -13.56
C TRP A 48 -3.80 -2.30 -14.81
N GLY A 49 -4.86 -1.96 -15.55
CA GLY A 49 -4.79 -1.08 -16.72
C GLY A 49 -4.40 0.35 -16.32
N GLU A 50 -4.91 1.37 -17.02
CA GLU A 50 -4.77 2.78 -16.55
C GLU A 50 -5.35 3.00 -15.14
N SER A 51 -6.14 2.04 -14.64
CA SER A 51 -6.77 2.02 -13.33
C SER A 51 -5.81 1.56 -12.22
N VAL A 52 -4.68 2.26 -12.09
CA VAL A 52 -3.76 2.17 -10.95
C VAL A 52 -4.25 2.98 -9.74
N SER A 53 -5.49 3.41 -9.76
CA SER A 53 -6.12 4.22 -8.71
C SER A 53 -6.65 3.36 -7.57
N VAL A 54 -6.51 3.87 -6.35
CA VAL A 54 -7.04 3.28 -5.13
C VAL A 54 -8.54 3.52 -5.06
N ASN A 55 -9.31 2.43 -4.95
CA ASN A 55 -10.73 2.47 -4.61
C ASN A 55 -10.92 2.64 -3.10
N LEU A 56 -10.26 1.79 -2.32
CA LEU A 56 -10.37 1.78 -0.86
C LEU A 56 -9.00 1.65 -0.22
N PHE A 57 -8.79 2.40 0.86
CA PHE A 57 -7.63 2.25 1.72
C PHE A 57 -8.09 2.10 3.16
N ASN A 58 -7.74 0.96 3.77
CA ASN A 58 -7.99 0.69 5.18
C ASN A 58 -6.66 0.47 5.90
N LEU A 59 -6.54 1.09 7.06
CA LEU A 59 -5.48 0.84 8.03
C LEU A 59 -6.13 0.35 9.32
N LYS A 60 -5.79 -0.87 9.73
CA LYS A 60 -6.18 -1.42 11.02
C LYS A 60 -4.96 -1.53 11.91
N ASP A 61 -5.04 -0.90 13.08
CA ASP A 61 -4.03 -0.98 14.13
C ASP A 61 -4.48 -2.01 15.17
N ASP A 62 -3.78 -3.13 15.26
CA ASP A 62 -3.94 -4.12 16.33
C ASP A 62 -2.76 -3.98 17.30
N THR A 63 -2.94 -4.40 18.54
CA THR A 63 -1.97 -4.32 19.64
C THR A 63 -0.56 -4.86 19.33
N LYS A 64 -0.41 -5.72 18.32
CA LYS A 64 0.88 -6.32 17.93
C LYS A 64 1.33 -6.03 16.51
N TYR A 65 0.40 -5.88 15.57
CA TYR A 65 0.68 -5.71 14.14
C TYR A 65 -0.30 -4.73 13.53
N LYS A 66 0.14 -4.03 12.49
CA LYS A 66 -0.67 -3.15 11.67
C LYS A 66 -0.95 -3.81 10.33
N TYR A 67 -2.17 -3.61 9.85
CA TYR A 67 -2.67 -4.21 8.61
C TYR A 67 -3.09 -3.09 7.66
N ILE A 68 -2.53 -3.11 6.46
CA ILE A 68 -3.01 -2.29 5.33
C ILE A 68 -3.76 -3.20 4.38
N GLU A 69 -4.91 -2.69 3.94
CA GLU A 69 -5.66 -3.20 2.81
C GLU A 69 -5.83 -2.07 1.79
N ILE A 70 -5.37 -2.30 0.56
CA ILE A 70 -5.53 -1.38 -0.57
C ILE A 70 -6.32 -2.11 -1.64
N GLU A 71 -7.56 -1.68 -1.87
CA GLU A 71 -8.35 -2.14 -2.99
C GLU A 71 -8.06 -1.25 -4.20
N MET A 72 -7.57 -1.85 -5.28
CA MET A 72 -7.41 -1.19 -6.57
C MET A 72 -8.77 -1.09 -7.26
N GLN A 73 -8.97 -0.08 -8.11
CA GLN A 73 -10.20 0.05 -8.90
C GLN A 73 -10.46 -1.14 -9.85
N SER A 74 -9.44 -1.95 -10.17
CA SER A 74 -9.59 -3.23 -10.86
C SER A 74 -10.29 -4.32 -10.02
N GLY A 75 -10.42 -4.12 -8.70
CA GLY A 75 -10.93 -5.08 -7.72
C GLY A 75 -9.85 -5.92 -7.03
N ASP A 76 -8.59 -5.81 -7.43
CA ASP A 76 -7.49 -6.52 -6.75
C ASP A 76 -7.20 -5.89 -5.39
N VAL A 77 -7.00 -6.73 -4.35
CA VAL A 77 -6.78 -6.28 -2.97
C VAL A 77 -5.36 -6.60 -2.50
N ILE A 78 -4.55 -5.57 -2.32
CA ILE A 78 -3.21 -5.66 -1.76
C ILE A 78 -3.32 -5.69 -0.23
N ASN A 79 -2.72 -6.69 0.39
CA ASN A 79 -2.72 -6.87 1.84
C ASN A 79 -1.29 -6.85 2.39
N ILE A 80 -1.05 -6.04 3.41
CA ILE A 80 0.27 -5.89 4.04
C ILE A 80 0.13 -6.00 5.56
N ILE A 81 1.02 -6.77 6.17
CA ILE A 81 1.14 -6.92 7.62
C ILE A 81 2.54 -6.44 8.04
N ALA A 82 2.60 -5.47 8.94
CA ALA A 82 3.83 -4.86 9.41
C ALA A 82 3.79 -4.63 10.92
N THR A 83 4.95 -4.41 11.55
CA THR A 83 5.00 -4.02 12.97
C THR A 83 4.74 -2.53 13.15
N ASP A 84 5.10 -1.72 12.17
CA ASP A 84 4.85 -0.28 12.20
C ASP A 84 4.59 0.27 10.80
N ILE A 85 3.82 1.36 10.74
CA ILE A 85 3.35 2.00 9.51
C ILE A 85 3.37 3.50 9.74
N VAL A 86 4.15 4.19 8.90
CA VAL A 86 4.25 5.65 8.86
C VAL A 86 3.43 6.14 7.68
N MET A 87 2.40 6.92 7.99
CA MET A 87 1.52 7.54 6.99
C MET A 87 2.15 8.86 6.49
N PRO A 88 1.89 9.25 5.22
CA PRO A 88 2.29 10.55 4.71
C PRO A 88 1.62 11.68 5.52
N ALA A 89 2.33 12.80 5.65
CA ALA A 89 1.88 13.98 6.39
C ALA A 89 0.74 14.74 5.71
#